data_AF-A0A7W7WVN6-F1
#
_entry.id   AF-A0A7W7WVN6-F1
#
_cell.length_a   1.000
_cell.length_b   1.000
_cell.length_c   1.000
_cell.angle_alpha   90.00
_cell.angle_beta   90.00
_cell.angle_gamma   90.00
#
_symmetry.space_group_name_H-M   'P 1'
#
loop_
_entity.id
_entity.type
_entity.pdbx_description
1 polymer ?
#
loop_
_entity_poly.entity_id
_entity_poly.type
_entity_poly.pdbx_seq_one_letter_code
_entity_poly.pdbx_strand_id
1 'polypeptide(L)'
;MTENGQAVDRSGYLEIRSRVATTFHLDARFPDQVFTGGVRNPLFGDFADVADPEFWPALSAMAQWHGDTRVGLLVLGPDLDECYLPYRGTFPAVSLSVDADEDEYWAAIGWDDDNDDRRFVDSIAVSSRVVAVTGPSGKWGCWGERDPEIAVHHGFPDPTTRTEWRRRFGPFDEVAETLRFHLPVTFRGSTVPPEHARTLTANYGPEDDRG
;
A
#
# COMPACT_ATOMS: atom_id res chain seq x y z
N MET A 1 -24.02 -4.69 17.71
CA MET A 1 -22.87 -4.32 18.56
C MET A 1 -21.66 -4.51 17.69
N THR A 2 -21.30 -3.42 17.02
CA THR A 2 -20.20 -3.32 16.06
C THR A 2 -18.91 -3.13 16.86
N GLU A 3 -18.06 -4.14 16.90
CA GLU A 3 -16.64 -3.97 17.23
C GLU A 3 -15.96 -3.31 16.03
N ASN A 4 -16.32 -2.05 15.78
CA ASN A 4 -15.76 -1.27 14.67
C ASN A 4 -14.49 -0.57 15.18
N GLY A 5 -13.35 -0.97 14.62
CA GLY A 5 -12.09 -0.22 14.68
C GLY A 5 -11.48 -0.04 16.07
N GLN A 6 -11.12 -1.12 16.77
CA GLN A 6 -10.15 -0.96 17.87
C GLN A 6 -8.78 -0.65 17.29
N ALA A 7 -8.17 0.45 17.77
CA ALA A 7 -6.75 0.70 17.62
C ALA A 7 -5.98 -0.58 17.99
N VAL A 8 -5.11 -1.01 17.08
CA VAL A 8 -4.41 -2.28 17.23
C VAL A 8 -3.48 -2.19 18.43
N ASP A 9 -3.60 -3.13 19.37
CA ASP A 9 -2.68 -3.22 20.49
C ASP A 9 -1.31 -3.74 20.03
N ARG A 10 -0.33 -3.80 20.94
CA ARG A 10 1.02 -4.26 20.59
C ARG A 10 1.01 -5.67 19.98
N SER A 11 0.16 -6.55 20.47
CA SER A 11 0.10 -7.95 20.02
C SER A 11 -0.46 -8.03 18.61
N GLY A 12 -1.56 -7.32 18.33
CA GLY A 12 -2.13 -7.23 17.00
C GLY A 12 -1.18 -6.55 16.01
N TYR A 13 -0.40 -5.56 16.46
CA TYR A 13 0.59 -4.89 15.60
C TYR A 13 1.69 -5.87 15.19
N LEU A 14 2.21 -6.65 16.14
CA LEU A 14 3.22 -7.66 15.87
C LEU A 14 2.67 -8.78 14.98
N GLU A 15 1.41 -9.16 15.13
CA GLU A 15 0.76 -10.13 14.26
C GLU A 15 0.62 -9.62 12.82
N ILE A 16 0.12 -8.40 12.63
CA ILE A 16 0.04 -7.76 11.31
C ILE A 16 1.44 -7.64 10.71
N ARG A 17 2.42 -7.12 11.47
CA ARG A 17 3.80 -6.99 11.01
C ARG A 17 4.41 -8.33 10.59
N SER A 18 4.19 -9.39 11.36
CA SER A 18 4.67 -10.73 11.00
C SER A 18 4.05 -11.26 9.72
N ARG A 19 2.77 -10.96 9.47
CA ARG A 19 2.09 -11.35 8.22
C ARG A 19 2.59 -10.55 7.04
N VAL A 20 2.69 -9.23 7.17
CA VAL A 20 3.22 -8.35 6.12
C VAL A 20 4.66 -8.73 5.76
N ALA A 21 5.48 -9.14 6.74
CA ALA A 21 6.85 -9.60 6.49
C ALA A 21 6.96 -10.88 5.64
N THR A 22 5.89 -11.65 5.47
CA THR A 22 5.91 -12.83 4.57
C THR A 22 5.78 -12.41 3.11
N THR A 23 5.11 -11.30 2.84
CA THR A 23 4.86 -10.74 1.49
C THR A 23 5.90 -9.70 1.10
N PHE A 24 6.44 -8.94 2.07
CA PHE A 24 7.29 -7.78 1.79
C PHE A 24 8.63 -7.79 2.53
N HIS A 25 9.65 -7.25 1.86
CA HIS A 25 10.90 -6.80 2.46
C HIS A 25 10.67 -5.45 3.16
N LEU A 26 10.37 -5.46 4.46
CA LEU A 26 9.92 -4.26 5.20
C LEU A 26 10.91 -3.08 5.19
N ASP A 27 12.21 -3.37 5.01
CA ASP A 27 13.28 -2.37 4.98
C ASP A 27 13.64 -1.92 3.55
N ALA A 28 13.09 -2.56 2.51
CA ALA A 28 13.33 -2.19 1.12
C ALA A 28 12.52 -0.93 0.75
N ARG A 29 13.00 -0.17 -0.24
CA ARG A 29 12.32 1.00 -0.79
C ARG A 29 12.45 1.03 -2.30
N PHE A 30 11.57 1.73 -3.00
CA PHE A 30 11.75 1.92 -4.44
C PHE A 30 13.08 2.62 -4.76
N PRO A 31 13.78 2.20 -5.83
CA PRO A 31 13.37 1.29 -6.89
C PRO A 31 13.64 -0.20 -6.63
N ASP A 32 14.11 -0.57 -5.43
CA ASP A 32 14.43 -1.95 -5.09
C ASP A 32 13.18 -2.84 -5.02
N GLN A 33 13.38 -4.15 -5.00
CA GLN A 33 12.30 -5.13 -4.88
C GLN A 33 11.74 -5.12 -3.45
N VAL A 34 10.47 -4.73 -3.30
CA VAL A 34 9.78 -4.67 -2.00
C VAL A 34 9.03 -5.96 -1.69
N PHE A 35 8.77 -6.82 -2.67
CA PHE A 35 8.10 -8.11 -2.45
C PHE A 35 9.10 -9.24 -2.22
N THR A 36 8.81 -10.15 -1.29
CA THR A 36 9.68 -11.31 -0.99
C THR A 36 9.68 -12.35 -2.10
N GLY A 37 8.64 -12.37 -2.93
CA GLY A 37 8.48 -13.25 -4.07
C GLY A 37 8.63 -12.52 -5.40
N GLY A 38 8.86 -13.28 -6.48
CA GLY A 38 8.89 -12.71 -7.83
C GLY A 38 7.56 -12.03 -8.18
N VAL A 39 7.63 -10.75 -8.54
CA VAL A 39 6.45 -9.97 -8.95
C VAL A 39 6.10 -10.30 -10.39
N ARG A 40 4.84 -10.65 -10.63
CA ARG A 40 4.30 -10.91 -11.98
C ARG A 40 3.21 -9.89 -12.30
N ASN A 41 3.38 -9.21 -13.43
CA ASN A 41 2.43 -8.25 -13.98
C ASN A 41 1.93 -7.23 -12.93
N PRO A 42 2.83 -6.50 -12.24
CA PRO A 42 2.40 -5.49 -11.29
C PRO A 42 1.64 -4.36 -11.99
N LEU A 43 0.84 -3.62 -11.24
CA LEU A 43 0.26 -2.36 -11.66
C LEU A 43 0.71 -1.27 -10.71
N PHE A 44 1.06 -0.11 -11.24
CA PHE A 44 1.48 1.05 -10.47
C PHE A 44 0.36 2.08 -10.41
N GLY A 45 0.15 2.69 -9.26
CA GLY A 45 -0.82 3.76 -9.02
C GLY A 45 -0.22 4.87 -8.18
N ASP A 46 -1.04 5.82 -7.75
CA ASP A 46 -0.63 6.87 -6.83
C ASP A 46 -0.60 6.32 -5.40
N PHE A 47 0.34 6.81 -4.59
CA PHE A 47 0.30 6.56 -3.16
C PHE A 47 -0.98 7.09 -2.51
N ALA A 48 -1.48 8.25 -2.98
CA ALA A 48 -2.67 8.90 -2.46
C ALA A 48 -3.92 8.01 -2.57
N ASP A 49 -4.05 7.23 -3.66
CA ASP A 49 -5.17 6.31 -3.86
C ASP A 49 -5.26 5.29 -2.71
N VAL A 50 -4.12 4.77 -2.22
CA VAL A 50 -4.10 3.81 -1.11
C VAL A 50 -4.68 4.40 0.16
N ALA A 51 -4.57 5.71 0.35
CA ALA A 51 -5.09 6.44 1.49
C ALA A 51 -6.54 6.92 1.31
N ASP A 52 -7.16 6.71 0.14
CA ASP A 52 -8.50 7.19 -0.19
C ASP A 52 -9.59 6.16 0.19
N PRO A 53 -10.72 6.57 0.81
CA PRO A 53 -11.87 5.68 1.05
C PRO A 53 -12.33 4.91 -0.18
N GLU A 54 -12.41 5.56 -1.34
CA GLU A 54 -12.93 5.00 -2.59
C GLU A 54 -12.06 3.85 -3.13
N PHE A 55 -10.84 3.70 -2.61
CA PHE A 55 -9.93 2.64 -3.00
C PHE A 55 -10.15 1.33 -2.24
N TRP A 56 -10.90 1.35 -1.13
CA TRP A 56 -11.16 0.16 -0.33
C TRP A 56 -11.75 -1.03 -1.13
N PRO A 57 -12.74 -0.84 -2.03
CA PRO A 57 -13.27 -1.93 -2.85
C PRO A 57 -12.20 -2.61 -3.73
N ALA A 58 -11.16 -1.88 -4.11
CA ALA A 58 -10.06 -2.41 -4.91
C ALA A 58 -9.19 -3.37 -4.08
N LEU A 59 -8.86 -2.99 -2.84
CA LEU A 59 -8.12 -3.83 -1.87
C LEU A 59 -8.93 -5.07 -1.48
N SER A 60 -10.23 -4.90 -1.19
CA SER A 60 -11.13 -5.99 -0.84
C SER A 60 -11.27 -7.02 -1.97
N ALA A 61 -11.37 -6.56 -3.22
CA ALA A 61 -11.41 -7.47 -4.37
C ALA A 61 -10.15 -8.33 -4.47
N MET A 62 -8.96 -7.74 -4.25
CA MET A 62 -7.70 -8.49 -4.26
C MET A 62 -7.66 -9.54 -3.16
N ALA A 63 -8.05 -9.18 -1.94
CA ALA A 63 -8.14 -10.11 -0.82
C ALA A 63 -9.07 -11.30 -1.09
N GLN A 64 -10.27 -11.02 -1.61
CA GLN A 64 -11.30 -12.02 -1.90
C GLN A 64 -10.85 -13.05 -2.94
N TRP A 65 -10.08 -12.67 -3.97
CA TRP A 65 -9.55 -13.63 -4.95
C TRP A 65 -8.63 -14.67 -4.34
N HIS A 66 -7.96 -14.34 -3.24
CA HIS A 66 -7.04 -15.24 -2.54
C HIS A 66 -7.69 -15.95 -1.35
N GLY A 67 -8.98 -15.74 -1.12
CA GLY A 67 -9.74 -16.32 -0.01
C GLY A 67 -9.45 -15.65 1.33
N ASP A 68 -8.89 -14.44 1.32
CA ASP A 68 -8.66 -13.67 2.53
C ASP A 68 -9.97 -13.06 3.03
N THR A 69 -10.23 -13.17 4.33
CA THR A 69 -11.41 -12.55 4.98
C THR A 69 -11.08 -11.21 5.62
N ARG A 70 -9.80 -10.82 5.65
CA ARG A 70 -9.33 -9.55 6.21
C ARG A 70 -8.21 -8.95 5.38
N VAL A 71 -8.15 -7.63 5.37
CA VAL A 71 -7.03 -6.84 4.86
C VAL A 71 -6.27 -6.28 6.06
N GLY A 72 -4.94 -6.43 6.05
CA GLY A 72 -4.04 -5.78 6.99
C GLY A 72 -3.30 -4.64 6.29
N LEU A 73 -3.31 -3.46 6.90
CA LEU A 73 -2.49 -2.32 6.52
C LEU A 73 -1.48 -2.06 7.63
N LEU A 74 -0.21 -1.90 7.26
CA LEU A 74 0.88 -1.57 8.16
C LEU A 74 1.60 -0.32 7.65
N VAL A 75 1.75 0.68 8.53
CA VAL A 75 2.65 1.80 8.27
C VAL A 75 4.08 1.42 8.67
N LEU A 76 5.01 1.62 7.74
CA LEU A 76 6.44 1.36 7.90
C LEU A 76 7.26 2.65 8.02
N GLY A 77 6.67 3.79 7.68
CA GLY A 77 7.29 5.11 7.81
C GLY A 77 6.22 6.17 8.02
N PRO A 78 6.41 7.16 8.92
CA PRO A 78 7.59 7.36 9.78
C PRO A 78 7.75 6.26 10.85
N ASP A 79 8.93 6.20 11.47
CA ASP A 79 9.29 5.13 12.40
C ASP A 79 8.36 5.07 13.64
N LEU A 80 8.06 3.85 14.10
CA LEU A 80 7.15 3.60 15.20
C LEU A 80 7.66 4.22 16.51
N ASP A 81 8.92 3.97 16.85
CA ASP A 81 9.54 4.36 18.11
C ASP A 81 9.95 5.83 18.11
N GLU A 82 10.18 6.42 16.94
CA GLU A 82 10.52 7.84 16.80
C GLU A 82 9.30 8.75 16.66
N CYS A 83 8.20 8.29 16.04
CA CYS A 83 7.07 9.15 15.69
C CYS A 83 5.73 8.70 16.29
N TYR A 84 5.34 7.43 16.13
CA TYR A 84 3.98 7.00 16.50
C TYR A 84 3.81 6.77 18.01
N LEU A 85 4.71 6.03 18.66
CA LEU A 85 4.57 5.77 20.09
C LEU A 85 4.81 7.02 20.96
N PRO A 86 5.86 7.83 20.75
CA PRO A 86 6.13 8.97 21.64
C PRO A 86 5.14 10.11 21.49
N TYR A 87 4.65 10.36 20.28
CA TYR A 87 3.81 11.52 19.99
C TYR A 87 2.31 11.19 19.91
N ARG A 88 1.96 9.94 19.61
CA ARG A 88 0.56 9.53 19.34
C ARG A 88 0.07 8.38 20.21
N GLY A 89 0.98 7.62 20.81
CA GLY A 89 0.63 6.48 21.67
C GLY A 89 -0.09 5.34 20.96
N THR A 90 0.00 5.26 19.62
CA THR A 90 -0.71 4.29 18.79
C THR A 90 0.26 3.40 18.02
N PHE A 91 -0.21 2.20 17.67
CA PHE A 91 0.45 1.35 16.69
C PHE A 91 -0.18 1.60 15.31
N PRO A 92 0.59 1.99 14.29
CA PRO A 92 0.06 2.43 13.01
C PRO A 92 -0.19 1.22 12.10
N ALA A 93 -1.14 0.39 12.51
CA ALA A 93 -1.58 -0.76 11.77
C ALA A 93 -3.09 -0.90 11.91
N VAL A 94 -3.73 -1.43 10.87
CA VAL A 94 -5.17 -1.66 10.80
C VAL A 94 -5.41 -3.06 10.27
N SER A 95 -6.44 -3.72 10.79
CA SER A 95 -6.97 -4.93 10.16
C SER A 95 -8.48 -4.80 10.03
N LEU A 96 -9.00 -4.88 8.80
CA LEU A 96 -10.41 -4.75 8.49
C LEU A 96 -10.94 -6.02 7.82
N SER A 97 -12.23 -6.30 8.01
CA SER A 97 -12.92 -7.36 7.27
C SER A 97 -13.02 -6.96 5.80
N VAL A 98 -12.90 -7.91 4.86
CA VAL A 98 -13.13 -7.62 3.42
C VAL A 98 -14.57 -7.17 3.11
N ASP A 99 -15.50 -7.42 4.03
CA ASP A 99 -16.90 -6.99 3.95
C ASP A 99 -17.13 -5.58 4.51
N ALA A 100 -16.09 -4.92 5.02
CA ALA A 100 -16.19 -3.54 5.48
C ALA A 100 -16.53 -2.61 4.30
N ASP A 101 -17.11 -1.45 4.60
CA ASP A 101 -17.34 -0.41 3.59
C ASP A 101 -16.26 0.69 3.59
N GLU A 102 -16.41 1.63 2.67
CA GLU A 102 -15.48 2.77 2.49
C GLU A 102 -15.45 3.68 3.73
N ASP A 103 -16.58 3.87 4.41
CA ASP A 103 -16.68 4.67 5.63
C ASP A 103 -15.95 3.98 6.81
N GLU A 104 -16.07 2.65 6.92
CA GLU A 104 -15.34 1.87 7.92
C GLU A 104 -13.83 1.85 7.65
N TYR A 105 -13.41 1.85 6.37
CA TYR A 105 -12.02 2.03 6.00
C TYR A 105 -11.52 3.42 6.40
N TRP A 106 -12.27 4.47 6.06
CA TRP A 106 -11.94 5.84 6.41
C TRP A 106 -11.88 6.06 7.92
N ALA A 107 -12.83 5.52 8.68
CA ALA A 107 -12.82 5.59 10.13
C ALA A 107 -11.56 4.96 10.76
N ALA A 108 -10.93 3.99 10.07
CA ALA A 108 -9.74 3.32 10.56
C ALA A 108 -8.44 4.05 10.19
N ILE A 109 -8.35 4.70 9.04
CA ILE A 109 -7.10 5.30 8.54
C ILE A 109 -7.13 6.83 8.39
N GLY A 110 -8.31 7.41 8.23
CA GLY A 110 -8.56 8.81 7.96
C GLY A 110 -8.42 9.69 9.20
N TRP A 111 -8.95 10.91 9.11
CA TRP A 111 -9.12 11.81 10.24
C TRP A 111 -10.61 12.09 10.45
N ASP A 112 -10.95 12.46 11.67
CA ASP A 112 -12.29 12.91 12.03
C ASP A 112 -12.36 14.43 11.87
N ASP A 113 -13.30 14.92 11.06
CA ASP A 113 -13.52 16.35 10.83
C ASP A 113 -14.13 17.06 12.06
N ASP A 114 -14.60 16.31 13.06
CA ASP A 114 -15.14 16.86 14.30
C ASP A 114 -14.03 17.33 15.28
N ASN A 115 -13.48 18.52 14.98
CA ASN A 115 -13.00 19.54 15.93
C ASN A 115 -11.78 19.27 16.84
N ASP A 116 -10.71 18.63 16.36
CA ASP A 116 -9.39 18.82 16.99
C ASP A 116 -8.27 18.74 15.94
N ASP A 117 -7.59 19.87 15.68
CA ASP A 117 -6.44 19.97 14.76
C ASP A 117 -5.34 18.93 15.05
N ARG A 118 -5.32 18.38 16.28
CA ARG A 118 -4.41 17.29 16.67
C ARG A 118 -4.75 15.94 16.04
N ARG A 119 -5.99 15.67 15.63
CA ARG A 119 -6.37 14.40 15.00
C ARG A 119 -5.90 14.28 13.55
N PHE A 120 -5.68 15.41 12.86
CA PHE A 120 -5.13 15.42 11.50
C PHE A 120 -3.73 14.81 11.45
N VAL A 121 -2.88 15.15 12.43
CA VAL A 121 -1.55 14.53 12.47
C VAL A 121 -1.67 13.05 12.75
N ASP A 122 -2.57 12.60 13.62
CA ASP A 122 -2.69 11.19 14.03
C ASP A 122 -3.17 10.24 12.92
N SER A 123 -3.88 10.76 11.90
CA SER A 123 -4.37 9.99 10.75
C SER A 123 -3.26 9.25 9.99
N ILE A 124 -3.48 7.96 9.70
CA ILE A 124 -2.60 7.17 8.83
C ILE A 124 -2.61 7.74 7.41
N ALA A 125 -3.78 8.09 6.86
CA ALA A 125 -3.93 8.66 5.52
C ALA A 125 -3.06 9.92 5.34
N VAL A 126 -2.93 10.75 6.37
CA VAL A 126 -2.15 11.99 6.32
C VAL A 126 -0.68 11.76 6.63
N SER A 127 -0.37 10.94 7.64
CA SER A 127 0.97 10.88 8.22
C SER A 127 1.88 9.79 7.65
N SER A 128 1.30 8.77 7.03
CA SER A 128 2.07 7.65 6.50
C SER A 128 2.90 8.08 5.30
N ARG A 129 4.16 7.65 5.30
CA ARG A 129 5.11 7.79 4.20
C ARG A 129 5.33 6.48 3.47
N VAL A 130 5.21 5.36 4.17
CA VAL A 130 5.36 4.02 3.61
C VAL A 130 4.29 3.12 4.20
N VAL A 131 3.52 2.47 3.34
CA VAL A 131 2.46 1.54 3.74
C VAL A 131 2.63 0.21 3.01
N ALA A 132 2.33 -0.86 3.72
CA ALA A 132 2.28 -2.20 3.15
C ALA A 132 0.93 -2.83 3.51
N VAL A 133 0.21 -3.28 2.49
CA VAL A 133 -1.16 -3.79 2.58
C VAL A 133 -1.20 -5.19 1.99
N THR A 134 -1.73 -6.17 2.74
CA THR A 134 -1.93 -7.54 2.27
C THR A 134 -2.95 -8.27 3.15
N GLY A 135 -3.40 -9.45 2.71
CA GLY A 135 -4.24 -10.36 3.48
C GLY A 135 -3.45 -11.53 4.09
N PRO A 136 -4.08 -12.35 4.96
CA PRO A 136 -3.44 -13.50 5.61
C PRO A 136 -2.78 -14.52 4.67
N SER A 137 -3.25 -14.63 3.42
CA SER A 137 -2.71 -15.56 2.42
C SER A 137 -1.28 -15.21 1.99
N GLY A 138 -0.91 -13.93 2.08
CA GLY A 138 0.36 -13.38 1.58
C GLY A 138 0.57 -13.48 0.06
N LYS A 139 -0.48 -13.79 -0.72
CA LYS A 139 -0.41 -14.04 -2.16
C LYS A 139 -0.59 -12.79 -3.03
N TRP A 140 -0.98 -11.69 -2.42
CA TRP A 140 -1.18 -10.39 -3.05
C TRP A 140 -0.64 -9.31 -2.14
N GLY A 141 -0.48 -8.11 -2.68
CA GLY A 141 -0.07 -6.99 -1.86
C GLY A 141 -0.12 -5.68 -2.61
N CYS A 142 -0.26 -4.62 -1.82
CA CYS A 142 -0.07 -3.25 -2.24
C CYS A 142 1.03 -2.62 -1.36
N TRP A 143 2.04 -2.04 -2.00
CA TRP A 143 3.08 -1.28 -1.32
C TRP A 143 3.05 0.15 -1.82
N GLY A 144 2.98 1.12 -0.92
CA GLY A 144 2.93 2.54 -1.24
C GLY A 144 4.06 3.31 -0.57
N GLU A 145 4.69 4.22 -1.32
CA GLU A 145 5.65 5.20 -0.83
C GLU A 145 5.26 6.62 -1.26
N ARG A 146 5.09 7.52 -0.29
CA ARG A 146 4.73 8.93 -0.52
C ARG A 146 5.82 9.72 -1.25
N ASP A 147 7.08 9.28 -1.15
CA ASP A 147 8.20 9.81 -1.92
C ASP A 147 8.88 8.60 -2.57
N PRO A 148 8.58 8.28 -3.84
CA PRO A 148 8.24 9.22 -4.92
C PRO A 148 6.75 9.25 -5.36
N GLU A 149 5.79 9.13 -4.44
CA GLU A 149 4.33 9.18 -4.69
C GLU A 149 3.80 8.02 -5.53
N ILE A 150 4.29 6.82 -5.28
CA ILE A 150 3.90 5.62 -6.04
C ILE A 150 3.37 4.51 -5.14
N ALA A 151 2.39 3.78 -5.66
CA ALA A 151 1.96 2.50 -5.14
C ALA A 151 2.15 1.40 -6.19
N VAL A 152 2.43 0.18 -5.76
CA VAL A 152 2.49 -1.00 -6.62
C VAL A 152 1.57 -2.10 -6.09
N HIS A 153 0.79 -2.69 -6.98
CA HIS A 153 -0.17 -3.74 -6.71
C HIS A 153 0.26 -5.02 -7.42
N HIS A 154 0.27 -6.15 -6.72
CA HIS A 154 0.55 -7.46 -7.31
C HIS A 154 -0.37 -8.55 -6.78
N GLY A 155 -0.34 -9.71 -7.45
CA GLY A 155 -1.10 -10.90 -7.04
C GLY A 155 -2.41 -11.07 -7.81
N PHE A 156 -2.52 -10.50 -9.02
CA PHE A 156 -3.68 -10.75 -9.87
C PHE A 156 -3.73 -12.25 -10.28
N PRO A 157 -4.88 -12.93 -10.16
CA PRO A 157 -4.99 -14.35 -10.50
C PRO A 157 -4.61 -14.67 -11.96
N ASP A 158 -4.98 -13.78 -12.88
CA ASP A 158 -4.75 -13.92 -14.31
C ASP A 158 -4.79 -12.53 -15.02
N PRO A 159 -4.31 -12.45 -16.29
CA PRO A 159 -4.28 -11.19 -17.05
C PRO A 159 -5.65 -10.55 -17.31
N THR A 160 -6.73 -11.34 -17.42
CA THR A 160 -8.09 -10.84 -17.63
C THR A 160 -8.57 -10.13 -16.38
N THR A 161 -8.48 -10.79 -15.22
CA THR A 161 -8.82 -10.24 -13.91
C THR A 161 -8.04 -8.95 -13.63
N ARG A 162 -6.74 -8.95 -13.94
CA ARG A 162 -5.88 -7.75 -13.85
C ARG A 162 -6.41 -6.59 -14.70
N THR A 163 -6.76 -6.86 -15.96
CA THR A 163 -7.25 -5.84 -16.91
C THR A 163 -8.59 -5.26 -16.46
N GLU A 164 -9.49 -6.11 -15.96
CA GLU A 164 -10.79 -5.66 -15.44
C GLU A 164 -10.65 -4.83 -14.17
N TRP A 165 -9.77 -5.24 -13.26
CA TRP A 165 -9.44 -4.48 -12.05
C TRP A 165 -8.84 -3.12 -12.41
N ARG A 166 -7.87 -3.07 -13.33
CA ARG A 166 -7.28 -1.82 -13.86
C ARG A 166 -8.35 -0.89 -14.41
N ARG A 167 -9.31 -1.42 -15.17
CA ARG A 167 -10.41 -0.64 -15.76
C ARG A 167 -11.37 -0.12 -14.70
N ARG A 168 -11.63 -0.89 -13.65
CA ARG A 168 -12.62 -0.58 -12.62
C ARG A 168 -12.11 0.42 -11.59
N PHE A 169 -10.85 0.29 -11.18
CA PHE A 169 -10.29 1.04 -10.06
C PHE A 169 -9.14 1.99 -10.45
N GLY A 170 -8.82 2.06 -11.75
CA GLY A 170 -7.73 2.88 -12.25
C GLY A 170 -7.97 4.39 -12.10
N PRO A 171 -6.94 5.20 -12.37
CA PRO A 171 -5.82 4.88 -13.25
C PRO A 171 -4.72 4.03 -12.63
N PHE A 172 -4.22 3.05 -13.38
CA PHE A 172 -2.96 2.38 -13.08
C PHE A 172 -2.12 2.26 -14.34
N ASP A 173 -0.82 2.15 -14.16
CA ASP A 173 0.20 2.11 -15.19
C ASP A 173 1.03 0.82 -15.13
N GLU A 174 1.56 0.43 -16.27
CA GLU A 174 2.70 -0.47 -16.33
C GLU A 174 3.98 0.24 -15.86
N VAL A 175 5.04 -0.50 -15.52
CA VAL A 175 6.32 0.12 -15.09
C VAL A 175 6.87 1.12 -16.12
N ALA A 176 6.73 0.82 -17.41
CA ALA A 176 7.20 1.68 -18.49
C ALA A 176 6.39 2.98 -18.60
N GLU A 177 5.08 2.93 -18.35
CA GLU A 177 4.20 4.10 -18.32
C GLU A 177 4.52 4.96 -17.08
N THR A 178 4.69 4.30 -15.93
CA THR A 178 5.08 4.93 -14.65
C THR A 178 6.39 5.70 -14.78
N LEU A 179 7.42 5.09 -15.35
CA LEU A 179 8.74 5.72 -15.58
C LEU A 179 8.67 6.91 -16.54
N ARG A 180 7.70 6.92 -17.45
CA ARG A 180 7.58 7.93 -18.50
C ARG A 180 6.72 9.12 -18.10
N PHE A 181 5.66 8.89 -17.34
CA PHE A 181 4.63 9.89 -17.09
C PHE A 181 4.48 10.25 -15.62
N HIS A 182 4.58 9.26 -14.73
CA HIS A 182 4.35 9.45 -13.30
C HIS A 182 5.63 9.89 -12.59
N LEU A 183 6.64 9.03 -12.55
CA LEU A 183 7.87 9.29 -11.78
C LEU A 183 8.63 10.57 -12.17
N PRO A 184 8.69 11.02 -13.44
CA PRO A 184 9.40 12.25 -13.76
C PRO A 184 8.93 13.43 -12.91
N VAL A 185 7.63 13.60 -12.66
CA VAL A 185 7.12 14.78 -11.94
C VAL A 185 7.55 14.83 -10.47
N THR A 186 7.97 13.71 -9.90
CA THR A 186 8.41 13.62 -8.50
C THR A 186 9.91 13.82 -8.34
N PHE A 187 10.70 13.67 -9.41
CA PHE A 187 12.13 13.99 -9.40
C PHE A 187 12.41 15.48 -9.65
N ARG A 188 13.39 16.02 -8.91
CA ARG A 188 13.94 17.35 -9.19
C ARG A 188 14.53 17.38 -10.60
N GLY A 189 13.93 18.19 -11.47
CA GLY A 189 14.34 18.31 -12.88
C GLY A 189 13.49 17.49 -13.85
N SER A 190 12.39 16.90 -13.37
CA SER A 190 11.39 16.22 -14.20
C SER A 190 11.96 15.07 -15.04
N THR A 191 12.95 14.35 -14.51
CA THR A 191 13.65 13.26 -15.19
C THR A 191 14.02 12.17 -14.19
N VAL A 192 13.64 10.92 -14.47
CA VAL A 192 14.02 9.76 -13.66
C VAL A 192 15.50 9.45 -13.87
N PRO A 193 16.31 9.31 -12.81
CA PRO A 193 17.71 8.89 -12.94
C PRO A 193 17.83 7.54 -13.68
N PRO A 194 18.77 7.37 -14.63
CA PRO A 194 18.88 6.14 -15.41
C PRO A 194 19.07 4.87 -14.56
N GLU A 195 19.83 4.95 -13.47
CA GLU A 195 19.99 3.82 -12.54
C GLU A 195 18.68 3.48 -11.84
N HIS A 196 17.89 4.48 -11.44
CA HIS A 196 16.57 4.28 -10.84
C HIS A 196 15.62 3.57 -11.82
N ALA A 197 15.56 4.05 -13.06
CA ALA A 197 14.75 3.44 -14.11
C ALA A 197 15.17 1.99 -14.38
N ARG A 198 16.48 1.73 -14.49
CA ARG A 198 17.00 0.38 -14.73
C ARG A 198 16.65 -0.58 -13.59
N THR A 199 16.84 -0.16 -12.34
CA THR A 199 16.53 -0.99 -11.17
C THR A 199 15.03 -1.26 -11.08
N LEU A 200 14.18 -0.26 -11.31
CA LEU A 200 12.73 -0.43 -11.29
C LEU A 200 12.25 -1.39 -12.39
N THR A 201 12.75 -1.25 -13.62
CA THR A 201 12.43 -2.18 -14.72
C THR A 201 12.92 -3.60 -14.43
N ALA A 202 14.14 -3.77 -13.88
CA ALA A 202 14.65 -5.10 -13.53
C ALA A 202 13.79 -5.80 -12.46
N ASN A 203 13.26 -5.05 -11.50
CA ASN A 203 12.48 -5.60 -10.39
C ASN A 203 10.98 -5.78 -10.72
N TYR A 204 10.40 -4.90 -11.55
CA TYR A 204 8.95 -4.81 -11.77
C TYR A 204 8.52 -4.87 -13.24
N GLY A 205 9.47 -4.84 -14.18
CA GLY A 205 9.18 -5.01 -15.61
C GLY A 205 8.71 -6.42 -15.96
N PRO A 206 8.17 -6.59 -17.18
CA PRO A 206 7.82 -7.90 -17.70
C PRO A 206 9.06 -8.82 -17.74
N GLU A 207 8.85 -10.13 -17.67
CA GLU A 207 9.96 -11.10 -17.58
C GLU A 207 10.98 -10.98 -18.72
N ASP A 208 10.54 -10.53 -19.91
CA ASP A 208 11.39 -10.32 -21.09
C ASP A 208 12.34 -9.10 -20.97
N ASP A 209 12.03 -8.13 -20.11
CA ASP A 209 12.81 -6.89 -19.93
C ASP A 209 13.83 -6.97 -18.78
N ARG A 210 13.96 -8.13 -18.12
CA ARG A 210 14.86 -8.34 -16.96
C ARG A 210 16.25 -8.90 -17.33
N GLY A 211 16.62 -8.83 -18.61
CA GLY A 211 17.88 -9.36 -19.18
C GLY A 211 19.11 -8.50 -18.93
#